data_AF-A0A392MB39-F1
#
_entry.id   AF-A0A392MB39-F1
#
_cell.length_a   1.000
_cell.length_b   1.000
_cell.length_c   1.000
_cell.angle_alpha   90.00
_cell.angle_beta   90.00
_cell.angle_gamma   90.00
#
_symmetry.space_group_name_H-M   'P 1'
#
loop_
_entity.id
_entity.type
_entity.pdbx_description
1 polymer ?
#
loop_
_entity_poly.entity_id
_entity_poly.type
_entity_poly.pdbx_seq_one_letter_code
_entity_poly.pdbx_strand_id
1 'polypeptide(L)'
;AIYLLAASTLGVEPSRCVVVEDSAIGLAAAKGAGMKCIVTKSGYTADEDFLNADAVFDFIGDPPEERFDLAFCGSLLEKQYVS
;
A
#
# COMPACT_ATOMS: atom_id res chain seq x y z
N ALA A 1 4.09 3.35 14.05
CA ALA A 1 5.44 3.66 14.57
C ALA A 1 6.54 3.40 13.53
N ILE A 2 6.66 2.18 12.99
CA ILE A 2 7.76 1.83 12.07
C ILE A 2 7.73 2.59 10.73
N TYR A 3 6.56 2.74 10.09
CA TYR A 3 6.47 3.49 8.83
C TYR A 3 6.75 4.98 8.98
N LEU A 4 6.30 5.60 10.08
CA LEU A 4 6.62 7.00 10.38
C LEU A 4 8.13 7.19 10.60
N LEU A 5 8.79 6.24 11.27
CA LEU A 5 10.25 6.25 11.40
C LEU A 5 10.93 6.13 10.03
N ALA A 6 10.47 5.22 9.16
CA ALA A 6 10.99 5.06 7.81
C ALA A 6 10.85 6.36 6.99
N ALA A 7 9.66 6.96 6.96
CA ALA A 7 9.40 8.22 6.27
C ALA A 7 10.26 9.36 6.80
N SER A 8 10.37 9.49 8.14
CA SER A 8 11.23 10.49 8.78
C SER A 8 12.71 10.29 8.44
N THR A 9 13.18 9.04 8.41
CA THR A 9 14.59 8.71 8.12
C THR A 9 14.93 9.03 6.66
N LEU A 10 13.98 8.80 5.75
CA LEU A 10 14.12 9.08 4.32
C LEU A 10 13.82 10.54 3.95
N GLY A 11 13.33 11.35 4.90
CA GLY A 11 12.97 12.76 4.65
C GLY A 11 11.79 12.92 3.69
N VAL A 12 10.84 11.99 3.71
CA VAL A 12 9.65 12.02 2.84
C VAL A 12 8.36 12.20 3.64
N GLU A 13 7.39 12.89 3.05
CA GLU A 13 6.06 13.05 3.64
C GLU A 13 5.28 11.73 3.60
N PRO A 14 4.66 11.26 4.70
CA PRO A 14 3.88 10.03 4.70
C PRO A 14 2.76 10.00 3.65
N SER A 15 2.14 11.15 3.38
CA SER A 15 1.12 11.30 2.34
C SER A 15 1.62 11.07 0.90
N ARG A 16 2.95 11.00 0.71
CA ARG A 16 3.62 10.69 -0.56
C ARG A 16 4.20 9.27 -0.60
N CYS A 17 3.93 8.47 0.44
CA CYS A 17 4.38 7.08 0.52
C CYS A 17 3.27 6.13 0.10
N VAL A 18 3.67 5.10 -0.64
CA VAL A 18 2.87 3.89 -0.88
C VAL A 18 3.57 2.74 -0.17
N VAL A 19 2.85 2.04 0.69
CA VAL A 19 3.30 0.85 1.39
C VAL A 19 2.75 -0.38 0.67
N VAL A 20 3.58 -1.40 0.48
CA VAL A 20 3.13 -2.73 0.04
C VAL A 20 3.16 -3.65 1.26
N GLU A 21 2.01 -4.26 1.58
CA GLU A 21 1.82 -5.14 2.73
C GLU A 21 1.12 -6.44 2.34
N ASP A 22 1.18 -7.46 3.19
CA ASP A 22 0.46 -8.72 2.97
C ASP A 22 -0.52 -9.07 4.11
N SER A 23 -0.54 -8.32 5.21
CA SER A 23 -1.38 -8.60 6.38
C SER A 23 -2.27 -7.41 6.78
N ALA A 24 -3.41 -7.70 7.41
CA ALA A 24 -4.35 -6.69 7.90
C ALA A 24 -3.75 -5.82 9.01
N ILE A 25 -2.84 -6.39 9.82
CA ILE A 25 -2.12 -5.64 10.86
C ILE A 25 -1.14 -4.64 10.22
N GLY A 26 -0.38 -5.08 9.20
CA GLY A 26 0.50 -4.21 8.44
C GLY A 26 -0.26 -3.11 7.73
N LEU A 27 -1.37 -3.46 7.06
CA LEU A 27 -2.31 -2.51 6.46
C LEU A 27 -2.77 -1.46 7.48
N ALA A 28 -3.29 -1.88 8.64
CA ALA A 28 -3.74 -0.97 9.68
C ALA A 28 -2.62 -0.02 10.16
N ALA A 29 -1.39 -0.53 10.29
CA ALA A 29 -0.25 0.28 10.65
C ALA A 29 0.14 1.30 9.56
N ALA A 30 0.06 0.92 8.28
CA ALA A 30 0.33 1.82 7.15
C ALA A 30 -0.72 2.93 7.05
N LYS A 31 -2.00 2.57 7.15
CA LYS A 31 -3.11 3.54 7.16
C LYS A 31 -3.02 4.45 8.38
N GLY A 32 -2.69 3.91 9.56
CA GLY A 32 -2.47 4.70 10.78
C GLY A 32 -1.27 5.65 10.69
N ALA A 33 -0.32 5.42 9.77
CA ALA A 33 0.78 6.32 9.46
C ALA A 33 0.40 7.39 8.41
N GLY A 34 -0.83 7.41 7.91
CA GLY A 34 -1.29 8.36 6.90
C GLY A 34 -0.78 8.05 5.49
N MET A 35 -0.37 6.81 5.22
CA MET A 35 0.18 6.38 3.94
C MET A 35 -0.88 5.68 3.07
N LYS A 36 -0.65 5.65 1.76
CA LYS A 36 -1.35 4.74 0.86
C LYS A 36 -0.84 3.31 1.06
N CYS A 37 -1.70 2.32 0.93
CA CYS A 37 -1.33 0.93 1.13
C CYS A 37 -1.95 0.03 0.06
N ILE A 38 -1.09 -0.69 -0.66
CA ILE A 38 -1.44 -1.78 -1.56
C ILE A 38 -1.21 -3.08 -0.80
N VAL A 39 -2.18 -3.99 -0.84
CA VAL A 39 -2.03 -5.33 -0.28
C VAL A 39 -1.69 -6.32 -1.39
N THR A 40 -0.66 -7.14 -1.20
CA THR A 40 -0.38 -8.35 -1.99
C THR A 40 -0.62 -9.57 -1.12
N LYS A 41 -1.70 -10.30 -1.35
CA LYS A 41 -2.11 -11.43 -0.51
C LYS A 41 -1.03 -12.52 -0.48
N SER A 42 -0.63 -12.96 0.71
CA SER A 42 0.25 -14.13 0.84
C SER A 42 -0.57 -15.39 1.13
N GLY A 43 0.08 -16.56 1.06
CA GLY A 43 -0.58 -17.85 1.29
C GLY A 43 -1.20 -18.01 2.68
N TYR A 44 -0.83 -17.16 3.66
CA TYR A 44 -1.31 -17.22 5.04
C TYR A 44 -2.36 -16.17 5.38
N THR A 45 -2.51 -15.14 4.54
CA THR A 45 -3.32 -13.95 4.85
C THR A 45 -4.46 -13.72 3.85
N ALA A 46 -4.66 -14.63 2.90
CA ALA A 46 -5.60 -14.45 1.79
C ALA A 46 -7.05 -14.16 2.21
N ASP A 47 -7.45 -14.67 3.38
CA ASP A 47 -8.78 -14.57 3.99
C ASP A 47 -8.90 -13.46 5.05
N GLU A 48 -7.86 -12.63 5.24
CA GLU A 48 -7.93 -11.48 6.14
C GLU A 48 -8.76 -10.32 5.55
N ASP A 49 -9.15 -9.37 6.42
CA ASP A 49 -9.92 -8.18 6.02
C ASP A 49 -8.99 -7.06 5.51
N PHE A 50 -9.12 -6.75 4.22
CA PHE A 50 -8.37 -5.69 3.54
C PHE A 50 -9.25 -4.52 3.09
N LEU A 51 -10.44 -4.32 3.67
CA LEU A 51 -11.38 -3.28 3.24
C LEU A 51 -10.81 -1.85 3.24
N ASN A 52 -9.81 -1.58 4.08
CA ASN A 52 -9.16 -0.27 4.18
C ASN A 52 -7.92 -0.11 3.27
N ALA A 53 -7.57 -1.12 2.47
CA ALA A 53 -6.50 -1.03 1.48
C ALA A 53 -6.92 -0.10 0.34
N ASP A 54 -5.95 0.61 -0.22
CA ASP A 54 -6.18 1.45 -1.41
C ASP A 54 -6.20 0.59 -2.70
N ALA A 55 -5.55 -0.58 -2.69
CA ALA A 55 -5.70 -1.63 -3.71
C ALA A 55 -5.32 -3.00 -3.12
N VAL A 56 -5.86 -4.08 -3.69
CA VAL A 56 -5.56 -5.47 -3.27
C VAL A 56 -5.29 -6.33 -4.51
N PHE A 57 -4.16 -7.01 -4.51
CA PHE A 57 -3.72 -7.92 -5.56
C PHE A 57 -3.28 -9.27 -4.97
N ASP A 58 -3.18 -10.29 -5.82
CA ASP A 58 -2.61 -11.59 -5.49
C ASP A 58 -1.07 -11.55 -5.41
N PHE A 59 -0.43 -10.79 -6.29
CA PHE A 59 1.02 -10.52 -6.29
C PHE A 59 1.33 -9.25 -7.12
N ILE A 60 2.59 -8.82 -7.20
CA ILE A 60 3.00 -7.67 -8.04
C ILE A 60 3.01 -8.08 -9.51
N GLY A 61 3.79 -9.13 -9.82
CA GLY A 61 3.87 -9.75 -11.13
C GLY A 61 5.04 -9.26 -11.97
N ASP A 62 5.36 -10.05 -12.98
CA ASP A 62 6.33 -9.74 -14.03
C ASP A 62 5.62 -9.90 -15.39
N PRO A 63 6.06 -9.20 -16.45
CA PRO A 63 5.49 -9.39 -17.78
C PRO A 63 5.56 -10.88 -18.23
N PRO A 64 4.48 -11.44 -18.82
CA PRO A 64 3.26 -10.76 -19.27
C PRO A 64 2.12 -10.70 -18.23
N GLU A 65 2.33 -11.13 -16.99
CA GLU A 65 1.29 -11.27 -15.95
C GLU A 65 1.44 -10.24 -14.82
N GLU A 66 1.86 -9.01 -15.15
CA GLU A 66 1.94 -7.89 -14.22
C GLU A 66 0.55 -7.46 -13.71
N ARG A 67 0.43 -7.16 -12.41
CA ARG A 67 -0.78 -6.63 -11.78
C ARG A 67 -0.72 -5.12 -11.60
N PHE A 68 0.43 -4.62 -11.15
CA PHE A 68 0.69 -3.20 -11.01
C PHE A 68 2.19 -2.89 -11.07
N ASP A 69 2.51 -1.67 -11.44
CA ASP A 69 3.88 -1.16 -11.57
C ASP A 69 4.08 0.12 -10.73
N LEU A 70 5.23 0.76 -10.91
CA LEU A 70 5.53 2.02 -10.22
C LEU A 70 4.62 3.18 -10.68
N ALA A 71 4.15 3.17 -11.93
CA ALA A 71 3.25 4.21 -12.43
C ALA A 71 1.88 4.13 -11.74
N PHE A 72 1.36 2.92 -11.52
CA PHE A 72 0.16 2.70 -10.73
C PHE A 72 0.30 3.25 -9.31
N CYS A 73 1.42 2.98 -8.63
CA CYS A 73 1.71 3.55 -7.30
C CYS A 73 1.64 5.09 -7.31
N GLY A 74 2.15 5.73 -8.37
CA GLY A 74 2.03 7.18 -8.56
C GLY A 74 0.58 7.65 -8.67
N SER A 75 -0.23 6.97 -9.50
CA SER A 75 -1.65 7.31 -9.68
C SER A 75 -2.47 7.22 -8.39
N LEU A 76 -2.08 6.34 -7.47
CA LEU A 76 -2.75 6.14 -6.17
C LEU A 76 -2.58 7.33 -5.22
N LEU A 77 -1.54 8.13 -5.42
CA LEU A 77 -1.24 9.34 -4.65
C LEU A 77 -1.96 10.57 -5.21
N GLU A 78 -2.52 10.49 -6.42
CA GLU A 78 -3.32 11.55 -6.99
C GLU A 78 -4.63 11.70 -6.20
N LYS A 79 -4.94 12.92 -5.78
CA LYS A 79 -6.12 13.17 -4.95
C LYS A 79 -7.39 12.94 -5.77
N GLN A 80 -8.18 11.94 -5.38
CA GLN A 80 -9.60 11.91 -5.75
C GLN A 80 -10.34 12.92 -4.87
N TYR A 81 -10.55 14.12 -5.42
CA TYR A 81 -11.51 15.05 -4.84
C TYR A 81 -12.91 14.52 -5.17
N VAL A 82 -13.66 14.15 -4.15
CA VAL A 82 -15.11 13.92 -4.31
C VAL A 82 -15.75 15.30 -4.35
N SER A 83 -16.42 15.61 -5.47
CA SER A 83 -17.25 16.81 -5.65
C SER A 83 -18.44 16.83 -4.70
#